data_AF-A0A7D9EE72-F1
#
_entry.id   AF-A0A7D9EE72-F1
#
_cell.length_a   1.000
_cell.length_b   1.000
_cell.length_c   1.000
_cell.angle_alpha   90.00
_cell.angle_beta   90.00
_cell.angle_gamma   90.00
#
_symmetry.space_group_name_H-M   'P 1'
#
loop_
_entity.id
_entity.type
_entity.pdbx_description
1 polymer ?
#
loop_
_entity_poly.entity_id
_entity_poly.type
_entity_poly.pdbx_seq_one_letter_code
_entity_poly.pdbx_strand_id
1 'polypeptide(L)'
;VATNDIEVAITIDNKGLLKTDTFETEINGNWKVADRFTLPWNTKYVTIKADNLGGPGGILASFNNNVITNCSWECANMHGCHSTNCENHTNWHSAIEYGPNSASTKPWGGILRSKISEIAETAQWIWVNDTSASIVWCRKTF
;
A
#
# COMPACT_ATOMS: atom_id res chain seq x y z
N VAL A 1 4.64 24.62 3.66
CA VAL A 1 4.69 23.22 4.17
C VAL A 1 4.72 23.33 5.68
N ALA A 2 3.72 22.78 6.38
CA ALA A 2 3.76 22.82 7.84
C ALA A 2 4.87 21.87 8.29
N THR A 3 5.62 22.22 9.32
CA THR A 3 6.83 21.50 9.74
C THR A 3 6.60 20.07 10.26
N ASN A 4 5.36 19.57 10.21
CA ASN A 4 4.93 18.28 10.75
C ASN A 4 4.13 17.42 9.76
N ASP A 5 4.07 17.80 8.47
CA ASP A 5 3.32 17.01 7.48
C ASP A 5 3.90 15.59 7.32
N ILE A 6 3.04 14.63 7.01
CA ILE A 6 3.42 13.22 6.88
C ILE A 6 3.94 12.99 5.46
N GLU A 7 5.21 12.64 5.35
CA GLU A 7 5.81 12.24 4.08
C GLU A 7 5.60 10.73 3.87
N VAL A 8 5.17 10.37 2.67
CA VAL A 8 4.86 8.99 2.29
C VAL A 8 5.68 8.63 1.07
N ALA A 9 6.40 7.52 1.14
CA ALA A 9 6.96 6.83 -0.02
C ALA A 9 6.16 5.54 -0.21
N ILE A 10 5.58 5.34 -1.39
CA ILE A 10 4.67 4.24 -1.69
C ILE A 10 4.89 3.70 -3.10
N THR A 11 4.77 2.39 -3.26
CA THR A 11 4.70 1.74 -4.56
C THR A 11 3.72 0.58 -4.52
N ILE A 12 3.15 0.25 -5.67
CA ILE A 12 2.12 -0.77 -5.82
C ILE A 12 2.29 -1.52 -7.14
N ASP A 13 1.83 -2.77 -7.18
CA ASP A 13 1.78 -3.61 -8.38
C ASP A 13 0.31 -3.94 -8.70
N ASN A 14 -0.38 -3.32 -9.67
CA ASN A 14 0.12 -2.53 -10.81
C ASN A 14 -0.42 -1.10 -10.95
N LYS A 15 -1.58 -0.76 -10.38
CA LYS A 15 -2.20 0.58 -10.44
C LYS A 15 -2.99 0.84 -9.18
N GLY A 16 -3.27 2.11 -8.87
CA GLY A 16 -4.01 2.39 -7.65
C GLY A 16 -4.07 3.84 -7.25
N LEU A 17 -4.70 4.06 -6.10
CA LEU A 17 -5.01 5.35 -5.53
C LEU A 17 -4.58 5.39 -4.07
N LEU A 18 -4.02 6.52 -3.64
CA LEU A 18 -3.91 6.88 -2.24
C LEU A 18 -5.08 7.79 -1.89
N LYS A 19 -5.93 7.33 -0.97
CA LYS A 19 -7.06 8.09 -0.42
C LYS A 19 -6.80 8.43 1.05
N THR A 20 -7.10 9.66 1.43
CA THR A 20 -7.12 10.14 2.81
C THR A 20 -8.52 10.66 3.19
N ASP A 21 -8.63 11.33 4.33
CA ASP A 21 -9.81 12.09 4.72
C ASP A 21 -10.01 13.39 3.92
N THR A 22 -8.97 13.86 3.23
CA THR A 22 -8.96 15.17 2.58
C THR A 22 -8.80 15.11 1.06
N PHE A 23 -8.22 14.04 0.51
CA PHE A 23 -8.03 13.91 -0.94
C PHE A 23 -7.87 12.45 -1.40
N GLU A 24 -7.87 12.28 -2.72
CA GLU A 24 -7.54 11.04 -3.40
C GLU A 24 -6.61 11.37 -4.59
N THR A 25 -5.56 10.56 -4.80
CA THR A 25 -4.59 10.75 -5.88
C THR A 25 -4.12 9.42 -6.45
N GLU A 26 -3.75 9.40 -7.73
CA GLU A 26 -3.17 8.24 -8.40
C GLU A 26 -1.75 7.95 -7.94
N ILE A 27 -1.42 6.65 -7.94
CA ILE A 27 -0.07 6.11 -7.78
C ILE A 27 0.34 5.53 -9.14
N ASN A 28 1.53 5.88 -9.62
CA ASN A 28 2.13 5.54 -10.92
C ASN A 28 2.05 4.04 -11.24
N GLY A 29 2.09 3.18 -10.22
CA GLY A 29 1.88 1.75 -10.39
C GLY A 29 3.08 0.99 -10.97
N ASN A 30 4.16 1.72 -11.26
CA ASN A 30 5.47 1.13 -11.45
C ASN A 30 6.04 0.67 -10.11
N TRP A 31 5.73 -0.58 -9.72
CA TRP A 31 6.15 -1.21 -8.45
C TRP A 31 7.67 -1.15 -8.15
N LYS A 32 8.48 -0.76 -9.14
CA LYS A 32 9.94 -0.65 -9.05
C LYS A 32 10.43 0.70 -8.52
N VAL A 33 9.55 1.71 -8.46
CA VAL A 33 9.86 3.08 -8.07
C VAL A 33 8.80 3.56 -7.09
N ALA A 34 9.22 4.22 -6.02
CA ALA A 34 8.30 4.85 -5.08
C ALA A 34 7.79 6.18 -5.65
N ASP A 35 6.49 6.41 -5.52
CA ASP A 35 5.92 7.75 -5.55
C ASP A 35 5.98 8.38 -4.17
N ARG A 36 6.02 9.71 -4.16
CA ARG A 36 6.08 10.51 -2.94
C ARG A 36 4.86 11.40 -2.81
N PHE A 37 4.29 11.42 -1.61
CA PHE A 37 3.18 12.29 -1.25
C PHE A 37 3.46 13.00 0.07
N THR A 38 2.87 14.18 0.22
CA THR A 38 2.85 14.92 1.49
C THR A 38 1.40 14.99 1.95
N LEU A 39 1.12 14.37 3.09
CA LEU A 39 -0.20 14.40 3.72
C LEU A 39 -0.22 15.45 4.82
N PRO A 40 -1.35 16.14 5.05
CA PRO A 40 -1.49 16.99 6.22
C PRO A 40 -1.18 16.22 7.51
N TRP A 41 -0.48 16.85 8.46
CA TRP A 41 -0.11 16.23 9.75
C TRP A 41 -1.29 15.65 10.55
N ASN A 42 -2.50 16.17 10.34
CA ASN A 42 -3.72 15.76 11.01
C ASN A 42 -4.51 14.68 10.25
N THR A 43 -3.92 14.08 9.21
CA THR A 43 -4.50 12.94 8.49
C THR A 43 -4.79 11.82 9.49
N LYS A 44 -6.03 11.34 9.52
CA LYS A 44 -6.46 10.31 10.50
C LYS A 44 -6.32 8.89 9.99
N TYR A 45 -6.49 8.71 8.68
CA TYR A 45 -6.40 7.42 8.03
C TYR A 45 -5.90 7.57 6.61
N VAL A 46 -5.40 6.46 6.09
CA VAL A 46 -5.10 6.28 4.68
C VAL A 46 -5.73 4.98 4.19
N THR A 47 -6.20 4.99 2.95
CA THR A 47 -6.62 3.80 2.22
C THR A 47 -5.86 3.78 0.90
N ILE A 48 -5.11 2.71 0.68
CA ILE A 48 -4.43 2.42 -0.58
C ILE A 48 -5.32 1.46 -1.35
N LYS A 49 -5.83 1.90 -2.50
CA LYS A 49 -6.65 1.10 -3.40
C LYS A 49 -5.75 0.59 -4.51
N ALA A 50 -5.62 -0.73 -4.68
CA ALA A 50 -4.75 -1.33 -5.68
C ALA A 50 -5.55 -2.21 -6.65
N ASP A 51 -5.33 -1.98 -7.93
CA ASP A 51 -5.81 -2.80 -9.04
C ASP A 51 -4.63 -3.61 -9.60
N ASN A 52 -4.66 -4.92 -9.37
CA ASN A 52 -3.73 -5.88 -9.93
C ASN A 52 -4.26 -6.35 -11.30
N LEU A 53 -3.49 -6.08 -12.35
CA LEU A 53 -3.83 -6.33 -13.75
C LEU A 53 -3.36 -7.71 -14.23
N GLY A 54 -2.70 -8.47 -13.36
CA GLY A 54 -2.30 -9.85 -13.63
C GLY A 54 -1.00 -10.21 -12.92
N GLY A 55 -0.87 -11.50 -12.58
CA GLY A 55 0.24 -11.95 -11.74
C GLY A 55 0.05 -11.52 -10.29
N PRO A 56 1.15 -11.37 -9.52
CA PRO A 56 1.07 -11.06 -8.10
C PRO A 56 0.79 -9.58 -7.81
N GLY A 57 -0.17 -9.31 -6.93
CA GLY A 57 -0.46 -7.96 -6.43
C GLY A 57 0.25 -7.66 -5.11
N GLY A 58 0.72 -6.42 -4.94
CA GLY A 58 1.46 -6.03 -3.74
C GLY A 58 1.45 -4.53 -3.51
N ILE A 59 1.44 -4.15 -2.23
CA ILE A 59 1.57 -2.77 -1.76
C ILE A 59 2.79 -2.70 -0.85
N LEU A 60 3.61 -1.67 -1.03
CA LEU A 60 4.76 -1.40 -0.19
C LEU A 60 4.85 0.11 0.07
N ALA A 61 4.90 0.50 1.34
CA ALA A 61 5.02 1.90 1.74
C ALA A 61 5.71 2.10 3.09
N SER A 62 6.30 3.27 3.27
CA SER A 62 6.75 3.81 4.55
C SER A 62 6.44 5.29 4.67
N PHE A 63 6.19 5.70 5.90
CA PHE A 63 5.81 7.04 6.28
C PHE A 63 6.86 7.60 7.26
N ASN A 64 7.11 8.91 7.24
CA ASN A 64 8.07 9.55 8.15
C ASN A 64 7.63 9.58 9.62
N ASN A 65 6.40 9.14 9.93
CA ASN A 65 5.84 9.01 11.27
C ASN A 65 5.94 7.58 11.84
N ASN A 66 6.94 6.80 11.42
CA ASN A 66 7.19 5.40 11.81
C ASN A 66 6.13 4.38 11.38
N VAL A 67 5.15 4.78 10.56
CA VAL A 67 4.23 3.82 9.94
C VAL A 67 4.89 3.17 8.73
N ILE A 68 4.85 1.85 8.69
CA ILE A 68 5.27 1.04 7.55
C ILE A 68 4.18 0.04 7.21
N THR A 69 4.16 -0.41 5.96
CA THR A 69 3.36 -1.56 5.54
C THR A 69 3.83 -2.83 6.24
N ASN A 70 2.91 -3.54 6.89
CA ASN A 70 3.09 -4.79 7.63
C ASN A 70 1.71 -5.38 7.98
N CYS A 71 1.66 -6.48 8.72
CA CYS A 71 0.42 -7.17 9.12
C CYS A 71 -0.50 -6.37 10.06
N SER A 72 -0.05 -5.21 10.57
CA SER A 72 -0.90 -4.29 11.34
C SER A 72 -1.80 -3.41 10.46
N TRP A 73 -1.69 -3.53 9.14
CA TRP A 73 -2.64 -2.97 8.19
C TRP A 73 -3.83 -3.91 8.03
N GLU A 74 -4.99 -3.34 7.71
CA GLU A 74 -6.16 -4.12 7.34
C GLU A 74 -6.33 -4.08 5.82
N CYS A 75 -6.51 -5.23 5.18
CA CYS A 75 -6.76 -5.34 3.75
C CYS A 75 -8.02 -6.15 3.47
N ALA A 76 -8.65 -5.85 2.34
CA ALA A 76 -9.85 -6.52 1.87
C ALA A 76 -9.80 -6.70 0.35
N ASN A 77 -10.24 -7.87 -0.13
CA ASN A 77 -10.54 -8.07 -1.54
C ASN A 77 -11.87 -7.37 -1.84
N MET A 78 -11.81 -6.34 -2.67
CA MET A 78 -12.95 -5.50 -3.04
C MET A 78 -13.54 -5.87 -4.40
N HIS A 79 -13.13 -7.02 -4.96
CA HIS A 79 -13.73 -7.54 -6.17
C HIS A 79 -15.25 -7.69 -6.01
N GLY A 80 -16.02 -7.13 -6.95
CA GLY A 80 -17.49 -7.14 -6.90
C GLY A 80 -18.13 -6.10 -5.98
N CYS A 81 -17.33 -5.29 -5.25
CA CYS A 81 -17.88 -4.16 -4.52
C CYS A 81 -18.07 -2.97 -5.47
N HIS A 82 -19.32 -2.78 -5.91
CA HIS A 82 -19.72 -1.69 -6.80
C HIS A 82 -20.45 -0.55 -6.09
N SER A 83 -20.57 -0.63 -4.76
CA SER A 83 -21.27 0.38 -3.97
C SER A 83 -20.37 1.59 -3.71
N THR A 84 -20.97 2.75 -3.44
CA THR A 84 -20.23 3.91 -2.94
C THR A 84 -19.69 3.73 -1.52
N ASN A 85 -20.03 2.61 -0.85
CA ASN A 85 -19.73 2.36 0.56
C ASN A 85 -18.80 1.15 0.80
N CYS A 86 -17.94 0.82 -0.16
CA CYS A 86 -16.99 -0.30 -0.03
C CYS A 86 -16.02 -0.17 1.16
N GLU A 87 -15.86 1.03 1.72
CA GLU A 87 -15.04 1.25 2.92
C GLU A 87 -15.61 0.55 4.17
N ASN A 88 -16.93 0.36 4.22
CA ASN A 88 -17.64 -0.34 5.28
C ASN A 88 -17.87 -1.83 4.98
N HIS A 89 -17.19 -2.38 3.97
CA HIS A 89 -17.29 -3.80 3.66
C HIS A 89 -16.80 -4.65 4.85
N THR A 90 -17.35 -5.84 5.06
CA THR A 90 -17.14 -6.61 6.31
C THR A 90 -15.93 -7.55 6.29
N ASN A 91 -15.18 -7.62 5.19
CA ASN A 91 -14.09 -8.58 4.97
C ASN A 91 -12.68 -7.97 5.16
N TRP A 92 -12.57 -6.89 5.92
CA TRP A 92 -11.27 -6.36 6.32
C TRP A 92 -10.60 -7.34 7.28
N HIS A 93 -9.40 -7.77 6.93
CA HIS A 93 -8.57 -8.66 7.73
C HIS A 93 -7.15 -8.12 7.79
N SER A 94 -6.38 -8.54 8.80
CA SER A 94 -4.95 -8.22 8.83
C SER A 94 -4.27 -8.60 7.52
N ALA A 95 -3.41 -7.71 7.05
CA ALA A 95 -2.67 -7.91 5.82
C ALA A 95 -1.72 -9.10 5.94
N ILE A 96 -1.51 -9.80 4.83
CA ILE A 96 -0.49 -10.84 4.73
C ILE A 96 0.83 -10.20 4.31
N GLU A 97 1.90 -10.49 5.03
CA GLU A 97 3.26 -10.07 4.70
C GLU A 97 3.90 -11.11 3.78
N TYR A 98 4.36 -10.67 2.61
CA TYR A 98 5.04 -11.52 1.63
C TYR A 98 6.56 -11.37 1.64
N GLY A 99 7.07 -10.38 2.39
CA GLY A 99 8.51 -10.21 2.63
C GLY A 99 8.93 -8.74 2.72
N PRO A 100 10.06 -8.47 3.40
CA PRO A 100 10.54 -7.11 3.63
C PRO A 100 11.13 -6.50 2.35
N ASN A 101 11.17 -5.17 2.29
CA ASN A 101 11.81 -4.43 1.20
C ASN A 101 13.31 -4.76 1.05
N SER A 102 14.02 -4.97 2.17
CA SER A 102 15.46 -5.30 2.18
C SER A 102 15.81 -6.68 1.61
N ALA A 103 14.88 -7.64 1.70
CA ALA A 103 15.08 -9.01 1.26
C ALA A 103 13.88 -9.50 0.43
N SER A 104 13.35 -8.60 -0.42
CA SER A 104 12.20 -8.93 -1.25
C SER A 104 12.56 -10.12 -2.15
N THR A 105 11.80 -11.21 -2.01
CA THR A 105 11.92 -12.40 -2.86
C THR A 105 11.01 -12.25 -4.08
N LYS A 106 11.03 -13.22 -5.00
CA LYS A 106 10.02 -13.27 -6.05
C LYS A 106 8.62 -13.17 -5.42
N PRO A 107 7.71 -12.36 -5.97
CA PRO A 107 7.77 -11.74 -7.30
C PRO A 107 8.34 -10.31 -7.36
N TRP A 108 8.38 -9.58 -6.24
CA TRP A 108 8.81 -8.18 -6.20
C TRP A 108 10.32 -7.99 -6.00
N GLY A 109 11.07 -9.08 -5.86
CA GLY A 109 12.52 -9.08 -5.86
C GLY A 109 13.15 -10.29 -6.55
N GLY A 110 14.48 -10.40 -6.43
CA GLY A 110 15.30 -11.43 -7.07
C GLY A 110 16.79 -11.18 -6.88
N ILE A 111 17.63 -12.11 -7.35
CA ILE A 111 19.10 -12.14 -7.11
C ILE A 111 19.82 -10.82 -7.48
N LEU A 112 19.25 -10.02 -8.39
CA LEU A 112 19.87 -8.81 -8.93
C LEU A 112 19.17 -7.50 -8.54
N ARG A 113 18.18 -7.53 -7.64
CA ARG A 113 17.43 -6.32 -7.28
C ARG A 113 17.75 -5.80 -5.89
N SER A 114 18.10 -4.52 -5.86
CA SER A 114 18.13 -3.69 -4.66
C SER A 114 16.70 -3.38 -4.19
N LYS A 115 16.56 -3.13 -2.89
CA LYS A 115 15.36 -2.55 -2.25
C LYS A 115 14.80 -1.36 -3.05
N ILE A 116 13.50 -1.11 -2.93
CA ILE A 116 12.91 0.14 -3.43
C ILE A 116 13.46 1.28 -2.58
N SER A 117 14.24 2.16 -3.21
CA SER A 117 14.78 3.36 -2.56
C SER A 117 13.65 4.20 -1.97
N GLU A 118 13.94 4.93 -0.88
CA GLU A 118 13.00 5.82 -0.17
C GLU A 118 11.93 5.11 0.66
N ILE A 119 11.72 3.81 0.44
CA ILE A 119 10.89 2.98 1.30
C ILE A 119 11.77 2.30 2.36
N ALA A 120 11.31 2.31 3.62
CA ALA A 120 11.99 1.66 4.73
C ALA A 120 12.32 0.19 4.43
N GLU A 121 13.52 -0.25 4.81
CA GLU A 121 14.00 -1.63 4.58
C GLU A 121 13.13 -2.70 5.24
N THR A 122 12.52 -2.36 6.37
CA THR A 122 11.66 -3.24 7.17
C THR A 122 10.19 -3.23 6.75
N ALA A 123 9.81 -2.33 5.82
CA ALA A 123 8.46 -2.33 5.26
C ALA A 123 8.22 -3.64 4.51
N GLN A 124 7.02 -4.19 4.65
CA GLN A 124 6.63 -5.49 4.11
C GLN A 124 5.79 -5.27 2.86
N TRP A 125 6.06 -6.06 1.82
CA TRP A 125 5.09 -6.24 0.74
C TRP A 125 3.84 -6.88 1.33
N ILE A 126 2.72 -6.15 1.29
CA ILE A 126 1.45 -6.60 1.84
C ILE A 126 0.41 -6.84 0.76
N TRP A 127 -0.46 -7.82 1.00
CA TRP A 127 -1.65 -8.10 0.22
C TRP A 127 -2.71 -8.82 1.07
N VAL A 128 -3.80 -9.27 0.46
CA VAL A 128 -4.76 -10.19 1.09
C VAL A 128 -4.26 -11.64 1.03
N ASN A 129 -4.89 -12.52 1.82
CA ASN A 129 -4.69 -13.98 1.74
C ASN A 129 -5.43 -14.62 0.55
N ASP A 130 -5.27 -14.00 -0.62
CA ASP A 130 -5.82 -14.42 -1.90
C ASP A 130 -4.92 -13.81 -2.99
N THR A 131 -3.99 -14.61 -3.50
CA THR A 131 -3.04 -14.17 -4.52
C THR A 131 -3.68 -13.93 -5.89
N SER A 132 -4.94 -14.33 -6.07
CA SER A 132 -5.72 -14.06 -7.28
C SER A 132 -6.55 -12.79 -7.21
N ALA A 133 -6.61 -12.14 -6.05
CA ALA A 133 -7.38 -10.90 -5.86
C ALA A 133 -6.85 -9.79 -6.80
N SER A 134 -7.76 -9.23 -7.60
CA SER A 134 -7.45 -8.18 -8.58
C SER A 134 -7.75 -6.77 -8.10
N ILE A 135 -8.63 -6.60 -7.11
CA ILE A 135 -8.96 -5.30 -6.52
C ILE A 135 -8.80 -5.45 -5.02
N VAL A 136 -7.79 -4.81 -4.45
CA VAL A 136 -7.47 -4.91 -3.02
C VAL A 136 -7.31 -3.53 -2.45
N TRP A 137 -8.02 -3.27 -1.35
CA TRP A 137 -7.85 -2.03 -0.59
C TRP A 137 -7.20 -2.37 0.73
N CYS A 138 -6.20 -1.59 1.12
CA CYS A 138 -5.53 -1.70 2.42
C CYS A 138 -5.62 -0.36 3.15
N ARG A 139 -5.97 -0.39 4.43
CA ARG A 139 -6.16 0.82 5.24
C ARG A 139 -5.32 0.81 6.50
N LYS A 140 -5.00 2.02 6.96
CA LYS A 140 -4.30 2.26 8.21
C LYS A 140 -4.84 3.52 8.87
N THR A 141 -5.05 3.44 10.18
CA THR A 141 -5.32 4.58 11.05
C THR A 141 -4.04 4.99 11.77
N PHE A 142 -3.87 6.29 11.98
CA PHE A 142 -2.76 6.87 12.73
C PHE A 142 -3.10 7.07 14.21
#